data_AF-A0A4R0XZY9-F1
#
_entry.id   AF-A0A4R0XZY9-F1
#
_cell.length_a   1.000
_cell.length_b   1.000
_cell.length_c   1.000
_cell.angle_alpha   90.00
_cell.angle_beta   90.00
_cell.angle_gamma   90.00
#
_symmetry.space_group_name_H-M   'P 1'
#
loop_
_entity.id
_entity.type
_entity.pdbx_description
1 polymer ?
#
loop_
_entity_poly.entity_id
_entity_poly.type
_entity_poly.pdbx_seq_one_letter_code
_entity_poly.pdbx_strand_id
1 'polypeptide(L)' 'MDILNQISTQIAALDSGEKWSVSAQDLWISHADFHSVSIYISREAEKGQFSVSTPEALNSWVASTSVTITKH' A
#
# COMPACT_ATOMS: atom_id res chain seq x y z
N MET A 1 4.54 -5.91 -17.08
CA MET A 1 4.71 -6.06 -15.63
C MET A 1 3.66 -5.21 -14.97
N ASP A 2 2.83 -5.81 -14.12
CA ASP A 2 1.69 -5.15 -13.51
C ASP A 2 2.01 -4.95 -12.03
N ILE A 3 2.32 -3.70 -11.65
CA ILE A 3 2.74 -3.36 -10.29
C ILE A 3 1.64 -3.70 -9.28
N LEU A 4 0.37 -3.56 -9.69
CA LEU A 4 -0.79 -3.87 -8.86
C LEU A 4 -0.87 -5.37 -8.57
N ASN A 5 -0.64 -6.21 -9.58
CA ASN A 5 -0.60 -7.65 -9.40
C ASN A 5 0.56 -8.09 -8.49
N GLN A 6 1.71 -7.42 -8.58
CA GLN A 6 2.87 -7.71 -7.74
C GLN A 6 2.59 -7.36 -6.27
N ILE A 7 1.97 -6.21 -6.03
CA ILE A 7 1.53 -5.76 -4.71
C ILE A 7 0.45 -6.68 -4.16
N SER A 8 -0.58 -7.00 -4.94
CA SER A 8 -1.65 -7.92 -4.54
C SER A 8 -1.10 -9.30 -4.18
N THR A 9 -0.14 -9.81 -4.97
CA THR A 9 0.57 -11.07 -4.68
C THR A 9 1.37 -10.99 -3.37
N GLN A 10 2.08 -9.88 -3.13
CA GLN A 10 2.80 -9.68 -1.87
C GLN A 10 1.84 -9.66 -0.69
N ILE A 11 0.74 -8.90 -0.78
CA ILE A 11 -0.28 -8.84 0.27
C ILE A 11 -0.89 -10.22 0.53
N ALA A 12 -1.15 -10.99 -0.52
CA ALA A 12 -1.64 -12.36 -0.40
C ALA A 12 -0.62 -13.29 0.27
N ALA A 13 0.67 -13.07 0.02
CA ALA A 13 1.78 -13.85 0.60
C ALA A 13 2.13 -13.48 2.04
N LEU A 14 1.72 -12.30 2.55
CA LEU A 14 1.89 -11.92 3.95
C LEU A 14 1.17 -12.91 4.87
N ASP A 15 1.74 -13.17 6.04
CA ASP A 15 1.07 -13.95 7.09
C ASP A 15 0.10 -13.08 7.91
N SER A 16 -0.84 -13.70 8.63
CA SER A 16 -1.82 -12.97 9.44
C SER A 16 -1.13 -12.30 10.63
N GLY A 17 -1.26 -10.98 10.74
CA GLY A 17 -0.54 -10.13 11.69
C GLY A 17 0.77 -9.55 11.16
N GLU A 18 1.19 -9.94 9.95
CA GLU A 18 2.39 -9.40 9.33
C GLU A 18 2.16 -8.00 8.74
N LYS A 19 3.20 -7.17 8.81
CA LYS A 19 3.19 -5.79 8.34
C LYS A 19 4.18 -5.62 7.21
N TRP A 20 3.72 -5.00 6.13
CA TRP A 20 4.52 -4.71 4.96
C TRP A 20 4.45 -3.24 4.62
N SER A 21 5.58 -2.55 4.70
CA SER A 21 5.68 -1.14 4.30
C SER A 21 6.28 -1.05 2.90
N VAL A 22 5.52 -0.48 1.97
CA VAL A 22 5.93 -0.31 0.56
C VAL A 22 5.86 1.16 0.17
N SER A 23 6.83 1.60 -0.63
CA SER A 23 6.98 3.00 -1.05
C SER A 23 7.14 3.14 -2.56
N ALA A 24 6.84 4.32 -3.11
CA ALA A 24 7.00 4.61 -4.54
C ALA A 24 8.41 4.31 -5.04
N GLN A 25 9.42 4.66 -4.24
CA GLN A 25 10.83 4.38 -4.48
C GLN A 25 11.17 2.88 -4.43
N ASP A 26 10.48 2.10 -3.60
CA ASP A 26 10.67 0.65 -3.49
C ASP A 26 10.09 -0.08 -4.72
N LEU A 27 8.97 0.45 -5.21
CA LEU A 27 8.28 -0.02 -6.42
C LEU A 27 8.85 0.56 -7.72
N TRP A 28 9.80 1.49 -7.65
CA TRP A 28 10.38 2.18 -8.81
C TRP A 28 9.31 2.84 -9.70
N ILE A 29 8.24 3.36 -9.09
CA ILE A 29 7.15 4.05 -9.78
C ILE A 29 7.11 5.54 -9.44
N SER A 30 6.48 6.32 -10.31
CA SER A 30 6.28 7.74 -10.04
C SER A 30 5.32 7.94 -8.87
N HIS A 31 5.44 9.09 -8.21
CA HIS A 31 4.54 9.48 -7.13
C HIS A 31 3.06 9.48 -7.55
N ALA A 32 2.76 9.88 -8.79
CA ALA A 32 1.40 9.85 -9.33
C ALA A 32 0.84 8.43 -9.44
N ASP A 33 1.64 7.48 -9.95
CA ASP A 33 1.27 6.07 -10.02
C ASP A 33 1.10 5.48 -8.61
N PHE A 34 1.98 5.85 -7.67
CA PHE A 34 1.88 5.42 -6.28
C PHE A 34 0.59 5.90 -5.60
N HIS A 35 0.12 7.10 -5.94
CA HIS A 35 -1.16 7.61 -5.44
C HIS A 35 -2.34 6.72 -5.88
N SER A 36 -2.40 6.33 -7.15
CA SER A 36 -3.42 5.39 -7.66
C SER A 36 -3.32 4.02 -6.99
N VAL A 37 -2.10 3.52 -6.78
CA VAL A 37 -1.82 2.27 -6.06
C VAL A 37 -2.33 2.35 -4.62
N SER A 38 -2.01 3.43 -3.89
CA SER A 38 -2.47 3.62 -2.51
C SER A 38 -4.00 3.61 -2.42
N ILE A 39 -4.70 4.25 -3.36
CA ILE A 39 -6.17 4.24 -3.39
C ILE A 39 -6.70 2.82 -3.65
N TYR A 40 -6.09 2.08 -4.58
CA TYR A 40 -6.46 0.71 -4.88
C TYR A 40 -6.30 -0.20 -3.66
N ILE A 41 -5.14 -0.14 -3.00
CA ILE A 41 -4.85 -0.94 -1.80
C ILE A 41 -5.81 -0.58 -0.65
N SER A 42 -6.11 0.71 -0.46
CA SER A 42 -7.11 1.14 0.54
C SER A 42 -8.50 0.56 0.25
N ARG A 43 -8.94 0.54 -1.01
CA ARG A 43 -10.21 -0.09 -1.41
C ARG A 43 -10.22 -1.60 -1.20
N GLU A 44 -9.09 -2.26 -1.43
CA GLU A 44 -8.94 -3.69 -1.17
C GLU A 44 -8.98 -3.99 0.33
N ALA A 45 -8.43 -3.11 1.17
CA ALA A 45 -8.49 -3.23 2.62
C ALA A 45 -9.92 -3.08 3.18
N GLU A 46 -10.79 -2.28 2.54
CA GLU A 46 -12.21 -2.19 2.89
C GLU A 46 -12.94 -3.54 2.78
N LYS A 47 -12.39 -4.51 2.03
CA LYS A 47 -12.92 -5.88 1.96
C LYS A 47 -12.65 -6.71 3.22
N GLY A 48 -11.88 -6.18 4.18
CA GLY A 48 -11.59 -6.81 5.48
C GLY A 48 -10.48 -7.87 5.45
N GLN A 49 -9.72 -7.98 4.35
CA GLN A 49 -8.61 -8.94 4.23
C GLN A 49 -7.32 -8.43 4.92
N PHE A 50 -7.15 -7.12 4.99
CA PHE A 50 -6.00 -6.44 5.57
C PHE A 50 -6.36 -4.98 5.87
N SER A 51 -5.54 -4.29 6.65
CA SER A 51 -5.65 -2.85 6.93
C SER A 51 -4.49 -2.09 6.33
N VAL A 52 -4.73 -0.84 5.94
CA VAL A 52 -3.69 0.06 5.43
C VAL A 52 -3.51 1.20 6.41
N SER A 53 -2.26 1.47 6.76
CA SER A 53 -1.84 2.62 7.54
C SER A 53 -0.79 3.38 6.75
N THR A 54 -1.14 4.58 6.31
CA THR A 54 -0.16 5.52 5.78
C THR A 54 0.54 6.19 6.96
N PRO A 55 1.88 6.28 7.00
CA PRO A 55 2.55 7.01 8.06
C PRO A 55 2.00 8.43 8.09
N GLU A 56 1.48 8.84 9.25
CA GLU A 56 0.95 10.17 9.53
C GLU A 56 2.08 11.21 9.51
N ALA A 57 2.59 11.51 8.32
CA ALA A 57 3.19 12.80 8.08
C ALA A 57 2.03 13.82 7.94
N LEU A 58 1.45 14.17 9.10
CA LEU A 58 0.88 15.48 9.44
C LEU A 58 0.03 16.16 8.34
N ASN A 59 -1.29 16.02 8.41
CA ASN A 59 -2.27 17.05 8.00
C ASN A 59 -2.16 17.63 6.58
N SER A 60 -1.37 17.04 5.70
CA SER A 60 -1.20 17.49 4.35
C SER A 60 -1.49 16.32 3.45
N TRP A 61 -2.54 16.48 2.66
CA TRP A 61 -2.91 15.70 1.47
C TRP A 61 -1.79 15.64 0.40
N VAL A 62 -0.54 15.86 0.80
CA VAL A 62 0.65 15.90 -0.03
C VAL A 62 1.50 14.68 0.30
N ALA A 63 1.50 13.74 -0.63
CA ALA A 63 2.62 12.86 -0.86
C ALA A 63 3.08 11.93 0.27
N SER A 64 2.18 11.13 0.84
CA SER A 64 2.61 9.85 1.42
C SER A 64 3.14 8.97 0.28
N THR A 65 4.46 8.96 0.09
CA THR A 65 5.15 8.07 -0.87
C THR A 65 5.29 6.65 -0.32
N SER A 66 4.68 6.34 0.81
CA SER A 66 4.74 5.06 1.49
C SER A 66 3.38 4.67 2.11
N VAL A 67 3.06 3.38 2.06
CA VAL A 67 1.90 2.78 2.69
C VAL A 67 2.34 1.56 3.48
N THR A 68 1.76 1.34 4.66
CA THR A 68 1.98 0.13 5.45
C THR A 68 0.71 -0.72 5.43
N ILE A 69 0.82 -1.94 4.94
CA ILE A 69 -0.26 -2.92 4.91
C ILE A 69 -0.07 -3.85 6.09
N THR A 70 -1.15 -4.13 6.82
CA THR A 70 -1.18 -5.09 7.94
C THR A 70 -2.24 -6.13 7.62
N LYS A 71 -1.85 -7.39 7.44
CA LYS A 71 -2.82 -8.47 7.19
C LYS A 71 -3.48 -8.92 8.49
N HIS A 72 -4.78 -9.24 8.44
CA HIS A 72 -5.52 -9.80 9.59
C HIS A 72 -5.58 -11.31 9.55
#